data_AF-A0A0B1S8P6-F1
#
_entry.id   AF-A0A0B1S8P6-F1
#
_cell.length_a   1.000
_cell.length_b   1.000
_cell.length_c   1.000
_cell.angle_alpha   90.00
_cell.angle_beta   90.00
_cell.angle_gamma   90.00
#
_symmetry.space_group_name_H-M   'P 1'
#
loop_
_entity.id
_entity.type
_entity.pdbx_description
1 polymer ?
#
loop_
_entity_poly.entity_id
_entity_poly.type
_entity_poly.pdbx_seq_one_letter_code
_entity_poly.pdbx_strand_id
1 'polypeptide(L)'
;VTAALDYLLANAVHKVEVPAFEKACGVGVVVTPDQIEDVVTEVIEKYKNQVIADRYTFNVGKVLGEVRSQLPWADGSYVKKEVDLRILELLGPKTADDLIPKKKARKEEKPQEKKAPSKVKAEPKTNGTASPQENGFPEESEGAATIEELMRTRAHFHKVGENYTTDGYITTPKTKELLRKHVEATGGKVITRFPPEPNGVLHIGHAKAININFGYAKAHGGLCNLRFDDTNPEKEEEKFFKAIEDIVHWLGYTPARITHSSDNFQQLYEWAVELIKKGYAYVCHQKVEDIRGFDVQLSPWRDRPIEESLQ
;
A
#
# COMPACT_ATOMS: atom_id res chain seq x y z
N VAL A 1 0.15 11.59 -21.43
CA VAL A 1 0.94 12.84 -21.44
C VAL A 1 2.10 12.77 -22.44
N THR A 2 3.11 11.91 -22.28
CA THR A 2 4.28 11.86 -23.19
C THR A 2 3.90 11.76 -24.68
N ALA A 3 3.03 10.81 -25.04
CA ALA A 3 2.54 10.67 -26.42
C ALA A 3 1.83 11.92 -26.98
N ALA A 4 1.21 12.75 -26.12
CA ALA A 4 0.61 14.01 -26.54
C ALA A 4 1.67 15.07 -26.86
N LEU A 5 2.75 15.12 -26.08
CA LEU A 5 3.90 15.97 -26.37
C LEU A 5 4.58 15.52 -27.67
N ASP A 6 4.82 14.21 -27.83
CA ASP A 6 5.43 13.64 -29.03
C ASP A 6 4.59 13.93 -30.29
N TYR A 7 3.26 13.78 -30.21
CA TYR A 7 2.35 14.08 -31.32
C TYR A 7 2.33 15.58 -31.66
N LEU A 8 2.29 16.46 -30.66
CA LEU A 8 2.28 17.91 -30.88
C LEU A 8 3.62 18.40 -31.46
N LEU A 9 4.75 17.83 -31.03
CA LEU A 9 6.07 18.11 -31.61
C LEU A 9 6.14 17.64 -33.07
N ALA A 10 5.64 16.44 -33.39
CA ALA A 10 5.60 15.92 -34.74
C ALA A 10 4.67 16.71 -35.69
N ASN A 11 3.65 17.39 -35.16
CA ASN A 11 2.66 18.14 -35.92
C ASN A 11 2.75 19.67 -35.71
N ALA A 12 3.87 20.19 -35.21
CA ALA A 12 4.01 21.59 -34.78
C ALA A 12 3.74 22.66 -35.88
N VAL A 13 3.80 22.27 -37.16
CA VAL A 13 3.53 23.12 -38.34
C VAL A 13 2.23 22.76 -39.08
N HIS A 14 1.46 21.79 -38.56
CA HIS A 14 0.22 21.31 -39.18
C HIS A 14 -0.98 21.56 -38.27
N LYS A 15 -2.18 21.67 -38.87
CA LYS A 15 -3.42 21.75 -38.10
C LYS A 15 -3.65 20.41 -37.41
N VAL A 16 -3.70 20.42 -36.08
CA VAL A 16 -3.97 19.21 -35.28
C VAL A 16 -5.43 18.81 -35.46
N GLU A 17 -5.64 17.63 -36.05
CA GLU A 17 -6.97 17.02 -36.15
C GLU A 17 -7.29 16.23 -34.87
N VAL A 18 -8.30 16.68 -34.14
CA VAL A 18 -8.64 16.18 -32.79
C VAL A 18 -8.79 14.65 -32.74
N PRO A 19 -9.51 13.97 -33.66
CA PRO A 19 -9.65 12.51 -33.60
C PRO A 19 -8.32 11.76 -33.81
N ALA A 20 -7.39 12.34 -34.57
CA ALA A 20 -6.07 11.75 -34.80
C ALA A 20 -5.15 11.94 -33.58
N PHE A 21 -5.24 13.10 -32.92
CA PHE A 21 -4.57 13.38 -31.65
C PHE A 21 -5.07 12.45 -30.53
N GLU A 22 -6.39 12.36 -30.34
CA GLU A 22 -7.02 11.50 -29.32
C GLU A 22 -6.60 10.04 -29.48
N LYS A 23 -6.70 9.50 -30.70
CA LYS A 23 -6.27 8.14 -31.03
C LYS A 23 -4.78 7.92 -30.78
N ALA A 24 -3.92 8.88 -31.14
CA ALA A 24 -2.47 8.78 -30.91
C ALA A 24 -2.08 8.88 -29.43
N CYS A 25 -2.92 9.51 -28.60
CA CYS A 25 -2.68 9.71 -27.18
C CYS A 25 -3.34 8.66 -26.28
N GLY A 26 -4.05 7.68 -26.85
CA GLY A 26 -4.81 6.69 -26.08
C GLY A 26 -6.02 7.26 -25.34
N VAL A 27 -6.58 8.40 -25.80
CA VAL A 27 -7.78 8.98 -25.18
C VAL A 27 -8.95 8.02 -25.37
N GLY A 28 -9.64 7.71 -24.26
CA GLY A 28 -10.70 6.69 -24.22
C GLY A 28 -10.19 5.24 -24.12
N VAL A 29 -8.88 4.98 -24.15
CA VAL A 29 -8.34 3.64 -23.87
C VAL A 29 -8.34 3.41 -22.36
N VAL A 30 -9.12 2.44 -21.91
CA VAL A 30 -9.11 1.94 -20.53
C VAL A 30 -8.37 0.60 -20.52
N VAL A 31 -7.31 0.51 -19.72
CA VAL A 31 -6.64 -0.75 -19.41
C VAL A 31 -7.13 -1.22 -18.04
N THR A 32 -7.68 -2.43 -17.95
CA THR A 32 -8.20 -2.98 -16.68
C THR A 32 -7.10 -3.61 -15.83
N PRO A 33 -7.31 -3.77 -14.51
CA PRO A 33 -6.42 -4.56 -13.65
C PRO A 33 -6.20 -5.96 -14.20
N ASP A 34 -7.28 -6.67 -14.53
CA ASP A 34 -7.27 -8.03 -15.07
C ASP A 34 -6.37 -8.15 -16.33
N GLN A 35 -6.44 -7.18 -17.26
CA GLN A 35 -5.57 -7.13 -18.44
C GLN A 35 -4.09 -6.95 -18.09
N ILE A 36 -3.78 -6.21 -17.04
CA ILE A 36 -2.40 -6.05 -16.55
C ILE A 36 -1.93 -7.35 -15.91
N GLU A 37 -2.76 -8.00 -15.09
CA GLU A 37 -2.44 -9.28 -14.46
C GLU A 37 -2.19 -10.39 -15.49
N ASP A 38 -3.03 -10.51 -16.53
CA ASP A 38 -2.86 -11.47 -17.63
C ASP A 38 -1.53 -11.26 -18.37
N VAL A 39 -1.26 -10.03 -18.81
CA VAL A 39 -0.02 -9.70 -19.56
C VAL A 39 1.22 -9.83 -18.69
N VAL A 40 1.16 -9.43 -17.41
CA VAL A 40 2.27 -9.63 -16.46
C VAL A 40 2.54 -11.13 -16.26
N THR A 41 1.49 -11.94 -16.14
CA THR A 41 1.61 -13.40 -16.01
C THR A 41 2.26 -14.02 -17.25
N GLU A 42 1.79 -13.67 -18.46
CA GLU A 42 2.34 -14.16 -19.72
C GLU A 42 3.83 -13.79 -19.86
N VAL A 43 4.19 -12.53 -19.59
CA VAL A 43 5.58 -12.06 -19.69
C VAL A 43 6.47 -12.73 -18.64
N ILE A 44 6.00 -12.89 -17.40
CA ILE A 44 6.80 -13.55 -16.34
C ILE A 44 7.03 -15.02 -16.66
N GLU A 45 6.05 -15.74 -17.22
CA GLU A 45 6.24 -17.15 -17.63
C GLU A 45 7.36 -17.29 -18.70
N LYS A 46 7.49 -16.32 -19.62
CA LYS A 46 8.61 -16.29 -20.60
C LYS A 46 9.99 -16.14 -19.94
N TYR A 47 10.09 -15.35 -18.87
CA TYR A 47 11.37 -15.12 -18.17
C TYR A 47 11.61 -16.07 -16.98
N LYS A 48 10.63 -16.88 -16.59
CA LYS A 48 10.60 -17.74 -15.39
C LYS A 48 11.91 -18.48 -15.10
N ASN A 49 12.48 -19.15 -16.10
CA ASN A 49 13.74 -19.89 -15.94
C ASN A 49 14.93 -18.98 -15.61
N GLN A 50 14.99 -17.76 -16.15
CA GLN A 50 16.00 -16.75 -15.81
C GLN A 50 15.72 -16.13 -14.44
N VAL A 51 14.45 -15.84 -14.13
CA VAL A 51 14.04 -15.28 -12.82
C VAL A 51 14.41 -16.25 -11.68
N ILE A 52 14.12 -17.55 -11.83
CA ILE A 52 14.50 -18.57 -10.84
C ILE A 52 16.02 -18.69 -10.67
N ALA A 53 16.80 -18.66 -11.77
CA ALA A 53 18.25 -18.80 -11.73
C ALA A 53 18.98 -17.57 -11.15
N ASP A 54 18.55 -16.36 -11.54
CA ASP A 54 19.16 -15.11 -11.08
C ASP A 54 18.55 -14.60 -9.76
N ARG A 55 17.39 -15.13 -9.35
CA ARG A 55 16.56 -14.65 -8.24
C ARG A 55 16.41 -13.12 -8.28
N TYR A 56 16.60 -12.44 -7.15
CA TYR A 56 16.46 -10.99 -7.04
C TYR A 56 17.61 -10.19 -7.70
N THR A 57 18.60 -10.86 -8.29
CA THR A 57 19.59 -10.21 -9.16
C THR A 57 19.14 -10.13 -10.63
N PHE A 58 17.99 -10.72 -10.98
CA PHE A 58 17.38 -10.61 -12.30
C PHE A 58 17.02 -9.17 -12.66
N ASN A 59 17.21 -8.79 -13.93
CA ASN A 59 16.85 -7.45 -14.41
C ASN A 59 15.34 -7.34 -14.70
N VAL A 60 14.56 -7.00 -13.67
CA VAL A 60 13.12 -6.74 -13.72
C VAL A 60 12.73 -5.70 -14.78
N GLY A 61 13.65 -4.80 -15.17
CA GLY A 61 13.44 -3.84 -16.26
C GLY A 61 13.14 -4.47 -17.62
N LYS A 62 13.54 -5.74 -17.86
CA LYS A 62 13.13 -6.50 -19.05
C LYS A 62 11.63 -6.77 -19.07
N VAL A 63 11.10 -7.30 -17.97
CA VAL A 63 9.67 -7.62 -17.79
C VAL A 63 8.83 -6.35 -17.89
N LEU A 64 9.21 -5.29 -17.14
CA LEU A 64 8.53 -4.00 -17.19
C LEU A 64 8.53 -3.37 -18.59
N GLY A 65 9.63 -3.52 -19.34
CA GLY A 65 9.74 -3.04 -20.73
C GLY A 65 8.81 -3.81 -21.68
N GLU A 66 8.75 -5.14 -21.56
CA GLU A 66 7.89 -5.97 -22.41
C GLU A 66 6.39 -5.77 -22.09
N VAL A 67 6.00 -5.74 -20.82
CA VAL A 67 4.60 -5.42 -20.42
C VAL A 67 4.20 -4.04 -20.93
N ARG A 68 5.07 -3.03 -20.80
CA ARG A 68 4.80 -1.67 -21.33
C ARG A 68 4.73 -1.61 -22.86
N SER A 69 5.36 -2.54 -23.57
CA SER A 69 5.24 -2.63 -25.03
C SER A 69 3.89 -3.17 -25.50
N GLN A 70 3.28 -4.05 -24.70
CA GLN A 70 1.94 -4.61 -24.96
C GLN A 70 0.83 -3.69 -24.45
N LEU A 71 1.02 -3.07 -23.28
CA LEU A 71 0.07 -2.17 -22.62
C LEU A 71 0.67 -0.75 -22.45
N PRO A 72 0.84 0.02 -23.54
CA PRO A 72 1.49 1.34 -23.49
C PRO A 72 0.73 2.41 -22.69
N TRP A 73 -0.58 2.18 -22.44
CA TRP A 73 -1.48 3.08 -21.73
C TRP A 73 -1.80 2.66 -20.29
N ALA A 74 -1.23 1.54 -19.81
CA ALA A 74 -1.44 1.07 -18.44
C ALA A 74 -0.81 2.02 -17.38
N ASP A 75 -1.35 2.01 -16.17
CA ASP A 75 -0.69 2.66 -15.04
C ASP A 75 0.62 1.91 -14.70
N GLY A 76 1.74 2.58 -14.95
CA GLY A 76 3.07 2.06 -14.63
C GLY A 76 3.31 1.80 -13.14
N SER A 77 2.55 2.44 -12.23
CA SER A 77 2.61 2.12 -10.80
C SER A 77 1.94 0.77 -10.51
N TYR A 78 0.75 0.53 -11.08
CA TYR A 78 0.05 -0.75 -10.96
C TYR A 78 0.85 -1.89 -11.63
N VAL A 79 1.28 -1.72 -12.89
CA VAL A 79 2.16 -2.69 -13.59
C VAL A 79 3.39 -3.04 -12.77
N LYS A 80 4.03 -2.06 -12.13
CA LYS A 80 5.20 -2.33 -11.28
C LYS A 80 4.85 -3.15 -10.04
N LYS A 81 3.75 -2.81 -9.34
CA LYS A 81 3.30 -3.57 -8.15
C LYS A 81 3.03 -5.03 -8.52
N GLU A 82 2.37 -5.26 -9.65
CA GLU A 82 2.00 -6.61 -10.10
C GLU A 82 3.23 -7.44 -10.48
N VAL A 83 4.18 -6.85 -11.21
CA VAL A 83 5.46 -7.51 -11.51
C VAL A 83 6.27 -7.82 -10.25
N ASP A 84 6.33 -6.89 -9.29
CA ASP A 84 7.03 -7.11 -8.02
C ASP A 84 6.34 -8.22 -7.19
N LEU A 85 5.00 -8.31 -7.22
CA LEU A 85 4.20 -9.34 -6.55
C LEU A 85 4.44 -10.74 -7.12
N ARG A 86 4.28 -10.91 -8.44
CA ARG A 86 4.49 -12.21 -9.11
C ARG A 86 5.95 -12.71 -9.01
N ILE A 87 6.93 -11.81 -8.97
CA ILE A 87 8.33 -12.17 -8.69
C ILE A 87 8.51 -12.63 -7.24
N LEU A 88 7.84 -12.00 -6.26
CA LEU A 88 7.85 -12.43 -4.87
C LEU A 88 7.19 -13.81 -4.69
N GLU A 89 6.07 -14.07 -5.36
CA GLU A 89 5.41 -15.38 -5.38
C GLU A 89 6.32 -16.48 -5.95
N LEU A 90 7.00 -16.19 -7.07
CA LEU A 90 7.86 -17.15 -7.76
C LEU A 90 9.16 -17.46 -7.00
N LEU A 91 9.70 -16.50 -6.24
CA LEU A 91 11.01 -16.61 -5.59
C LEU A 91 10.98 -16.79 -4.07
N GLY A 92 9.84 -16.50 -3.44
CA GLY A 92 9.74 -16.34 -1.99
C GLY A 92 10.52 -15.10 -1.48
N PRO A 93 10.65 -14.94 -0.16
CA PRO A 93 11.37 -13.80 0.43
C PRO A 93 12.85 -13.75 0.00
N LYS A 94 13.43 -12.55 0.05
CA LYS A 94 14.86 -12.33 -0.18
C LYS A 94 15.70 -13.02 0.89
N THR A 95 16.72 -13.77 0.48
CA THR A 95 17.69 -14.37 1.40
C THR A 95 18.93 -13.48 1.56
N ALA A 96 19.83 -13.83 2.48
CA ALA A 96 21.11 -13.13 2.60
C ALA A 96 21.96 -13.21 1.31
N ASP A 97 21.86 -14.30 0.56
CA ASP A 97 22.57 -14.49 -0.72
C ASP A 97 22.07 -13.53 -1.81
N ASP A 98 20.78 -13.18 -1.79
CA ASP A 98 20.17 -12.20 -2.70
C ASP A 98 20.70 -10.76 -2.48
N LEU A 99 21.32 -10.49 -1.32
CA LEU A 99 21.93 -9.19 -0.98
C LEU A 99 23.40 -9.09 -1.44
N ILE A 100 24.03 -10.19 -1.84
CA ILE A 100 25.41 -10.20 -2.31
C ILE A 100 25.40 -9.83 -3.81
N PRO A 101 25.99 -8.69 -4.21
CA PRO A 101 26.04 -8.31 -5.63
C PRO A 101 26.90 -9.31 -6.40
N LYS A 102 26.25 -10.25 -7.11
CA LYS A 102 26.92 -11.20 -8.01
C LYS A 102 27.77 -10.42 -9.01
N LYS A 103 29.10 -10.54 -8.89
CA LYS A 103 30.03 -10.02 -9.93
C LYS A 103 29.61 -10.61 -11.27
N LYS A 104 29.32 -9.77 -12.26
CA LYS A 104 29.24 -10.20 -13.66
C LYS A 104 30.47 -11.05 -13.95
N ALA A 105 30.26 -12.26 -14.48
CA ALA A 105 31.36 -13.13 -14.88
C ALA A 105 32.23 -12.38 -15.91
N ARG A 106 33.38 -11.87 -15.47
CA ARG A 106 34.40 -11.33 -16.37
C ARG A 106 34.92 -12.50 -17.19
N LYS A 107 34.90 -12.34 -18.51
CA LYS A 107 35.73 -13.16 -19.40
C LYS A 107 37.19 -13.07 -18.92
N GLU A 108 37.87 -14.20 -19.02
CA GLU A 108 39.19 -14.51 -18.49
C GLU A 108 40.19 -13.35 -18.54
N GLU A 109 40.78 -13.00 -17.39
CA GLU A 109 41.90 -12.05 -17.32
C GLU A 109 43.23 -12.78 -17.60
N LYS A 110 43.98 -12.29 -18.60
CA LYS A 110 45.40 -12.64 -18.74
C LYS A 110 46.24 -11.86 -17.72
N PRO A 111 47.31 -12.45 -17.16
CA PRO A 111 48.11 -11.80 -16.13
C PRO A 111 48.97 -10.66 -16.71
N GLN A 112 49.08 -9.54 -15.98
CA GLN A 112 50.09 -8.51 -16.21
C GLN A 112 51.02 -8.37 -15.00
N GLU A 113 52.31 -8.17 -15.29
CA GLU A 113 53.39 -8.17 -14.32
C GLU A 113 53.49 -6.87 -13.50
N LYS A 114 54.12 -6.99 -12.34
CA LYS A 114 54.45 -5.87 -11.44
C LYS A 114 55.63 -5.05 -11.99
N LYS A 115 55.50 -3.72 -12.01
CA LYS A 115 56.64 -2.81 -11.77
C LYS A 115 56.23 -1.66 -10.83
N ALA A 116 57.14 -1.31 -9.94
CA ALA A 116 57.03 -0.23 -8.95
C ALA A 116 58.18 0.80 -9.18
N PRO A 117 58.45 1.77 -8.29
CA PRO A 117 57.75 3.06 -8.30
C PRO A 117 58.70 4.29 -8.35
N SER A 118 58.14 5.48 -8.55
CA SER A 118 58.82 6.78 -8.43
C SER A 118 57.95 7.73 -7.60
N LYS A 119 58.19 7.86 -6.28
CA LYS A 119 59.05 8.85 -5.61
C LYS A 119 58.45 10.27 -5.45
N VAL A 120 58.25 10.65 -4.16
CA VAL A 120 58.63 11.95 -3.55
C VAL A 120 57.71 13.15 -3.93
N LYS A 121 57.16 14.00 -3.05
CA LYS A 121 57.25 14.30 -1.59
C LYS A 121 55.85 14.87 -1.16
N ALA A 122 55.48 15.24 0.07
CA ALA A 122 56.13 15.34 1.39
C ALA A 122 55.09 15.11 2.53
N GLU A 123 55.39 15.49 3.77
CA GLU A 123 54.51 15.44 4.95
C GLU A 123 54.29 16.86 5.57
N PRO A 124 53.84 17.04 6.84
CA PRO A 124 52.45 17.42 7.11
C PRO A 124 52.34 18.76 7.88
N LYS A 125 51.13 19.34 7.97
CA LYS A 125 50.82 20.34 9.01
C LYS A 125 49.46 20.14 9.65
N THR A 126 49.43 20.36 10.95
CA THR A 126 48.34 20.14 11.89
C THR A 126 47.58 21.43 12.20
N ASN A 127 46.54 21.27 13.02
CA ASN A 127 45.81 22.27 13.81
C ASN A 127 44.72 23.09 13.11
N GLY A 128 43.60 23.23 13.82
CA GLY A 128 42.97 24.55 13.96
C GLY A 128 41.53 24.65 13.51
N THR A 129 40.62 24.27 14.42
CA THR A 129 39.28 24.83 14.60
C THR A 129 39.00 26.20 13.94
N ALA A 130 38.02 26.25 13.03
CA ALA A 130 37.07 27.36 12.90
C ALA A 130 35.88 26.93 12.02
N SER A 131 34.66 27.01 12.53
CA SER A 131 33.45 27.19 11.71
C SER A 131 33.33 28.66 11.32
N PRO A 132 32.75 28.97 10.15
CA PRO A 132 31.48 29.69 10.20
C PRO A 132 30.47 29.32 9.10
N GLN A 133 29.19 29.35 9.50
CA GLN A 133 28.00 29.83 8.76
C GLN A 133 27.76 29.30 7.32
N GLU A 134 26.76 28.43 7.16
CA GLU A 134 25.37 28.78 6.78
C GLU A 134 25.18 28.99 5.27
N ASN A 135 24.50 28.02 4.65
CA ASN A 135 23.57 28.26 3.55
C ASN A 135 22.33 27.42 3.85
N GLY A 136 21.22 28.07 4.17
CA GLY A 136 20.07 27.45 4.83
C GLY A 136 19.26 26.54 3.92
N PHE A 137 19.06 25.30 4.37
CA PHE A 137 17.78 24.63 4.20
C PHE A 137 16.88 25.01 5.39
N PRO A 138 15.54 25.02 5.25
CA PRO A 138 14.65 25.32 6.37
C PRO A 138 14.89 24.32 7.50
N GLU A 139 14.91 24.79 8.75
CA GLU A 139 15.12 23.94 9.92
C GLU A 139 14.12 22.77 9.93
N GLU A 140 14.64 21.55 9.78
CA GLU A 140 13.85 20.34 10.03
C GLU A 140 13.43 20.36 11.50
N SER A 141 12.15 20.65 11.77
CA SER A 141 11.63 20.66 13.13
C SER A 141 11.96 19.33 13.80
N GLU A 142 12.62 19.38 14.96
CA GLU A 142 13.15 18.21 15.67
C GLU A 142 12.19 17.01 15.59
N GLY A 143 12.65 15.96 14.91
CA GLY A 143 11.92 14.70 14.83
C GLY A 143 11.82 14.08 16.22
N ALA A 144 10.64 13.60 16.59
CA ALA A 144 10.46 12.87 17.84
C ALA A 144 11.38 11.64 17.88
N ALA A 145 12.11 11.45 18.98
CA ALA A 145 13.04 10.35 19.18
C ALA A 145 12.33 9.00 19.29
N THR A 146 11.03 8.99 19.64
CA THR A 146 10.20 7.79 19.68
C THR A 146 8.82 8.01 19.07
N ILE A 147 8.18 6.91 18.65
CA ILE A 147 6.78 6.93 18.21
C ILE A 147 5.84 7.37 19.33
N GLU A 148 6.12 7.01 20.60
CA GLU A 148 5.28 7.44 21.73
C GLU A 148 5.32 8.96 21.94
N GLU A 149 6.51 9.55 21.83
CA GLU A 149 6.69 11.00 21.86
C GLU A 149 5.98 11.69 20.69
N LEU A 150 6.11 11.16 19.47
CA LEU A 150 5.40 11.67 18.30
C LEU A 150 3.88 11.72 18.53
N MET A 151 3.34 10.62 19.08
CA MET A 151 1.91 10.48 19.37
C MET A 151 1.43 11.44 20.46
N ARG A 152 2.22 11.65 21.53
CA ARG A 152 1.83 12.60 22.60
C ARG A 152 1.96 14.07 22.20
N THR A 153 2.93 14.41 21.35
CA THR A 153 3.32 15.82 21.12
C THR A 153 2.83 16.41 19.80
N ARG A 154 2.73 15.60 18.74
CA ARG A 154 2.41 16.08 17.38
C ARG A 154 1.06 15.58 16.84
N ALA A 155 0.43 14.58 17.49
CA ALA A 155 -0.85 14.03 17.05
C ALA A 155 -2.04 14.68 17.77
N HIS A 156 -2.62 15.73 17.18
CA HIS A 156 -3.77 16.45 17.73
C HIS A 156 -5.09 15.71 17.45
N PHE A 157 -5.30 14.57 18.11
CA PHE A 157 -6.56 13.82 18.07
C PHE A 157 -7.51 14.20 19.22
N HIS A 158 -8.81 13.97 19.00
CA HIS A 158 -9.86 14.16 20.00
C HIS A 158 -9.69 13.22 21.20
N LYS A 159 -10.22 13.62 22.37
CA LYS A 159 -10.28 12.73 23.54
C LYS A 159 -11.40 11.71 23.39
N VAL A 160 -11.29 10.60 24.12
CA VAL A 160 -12.31 9.53 24.15
C VAL A 160 -13.67 10.11 24.59
N GLY A 161 -14.70 9.90 23.78
CA GLY A 161 -16.04 10.49 24.00
C GLY A 161 -16.22 11.92 23.45
N GLU A 162 -15.16 12.58 23.00
CA GLU A 162 -15.21 13.93 22.37
C GLU A 162 -15.24 13.84 20.82
N ASN A 163 -15.68 12.72 20.24
CA ASN A 163 -15.68 12.49 18.79
C ASN A 163 -16.41 13.58 17.98
N TYR A 164 -17.43 14.22 18.57
CA TYR A 164 -18.18 15.34 17.97
C TYR A 164 -17.34 16.62 17.75
N THR A 165 -16.10 16.66 18.21
CA THR A 165 -15.16 17.77 17.99
C THR A 165 -14.34 17.64 16.71
N THR A 166 -14.33 16.46 16.05
CA THR A 166 -13.54 16.25 14.82
C THR A 166 -14.27 16.76 13.59
N ASP A 167 -13.52 17.33 12.66
CA ASP A 167 -14.04 17.80 11.36
C ASP A 167 -14.86 16.71 10.64
N GLY A 168 -16.03 17.10 10.13
CA GLY A 168 -16.96 16.21 9.44
C GLY A 168 -17.81 15.29 10.33
N TYR A 169 -17.69 15.33 11.66
CA TYR A 169 -18.52 14.49 12.53
C TYR A 169 -20.00 14.95 12.56
N ILE A 170 -20.92 14.06 12.20
CA ILE A 170 -22.36 14.36 12.17
C ILE A 170 -23.00 14.06 13.53
N THR A 171 -23.47 15.10 14.22
CA THR A 171 -24.25 14.95 15.46
C THR A 171 -25.72 14.69 15.17
N THR A 172 -26.24 13.58 15.68
CA THR A 172 -27.65 13.19 15.64
C THR A 172 -28.31 13.36 17.02
N PRO A 173 -29.65 13.30 17.14
CA PRO A 173 -30.32 13.30 18.45
C PRO A 173 -29.85 12.19 19.40
N LYS A 174 -29.35 11.06 18.88
CA LYS A 174 -28.83 9.93 19.66
C LYS A 174 -27.35 10.03 20.03
N THR A 175 -26.59 10.96 19.43
CA THR A 175 -25.12 11.02 19.58
C THR A 175 -24.67 11.14 21.05
N LYS A 176 -25.33 11.97 21.88
CA LYS A 176 -24.96 12.10 23.31
C LYS A 176 -25.15 10.79 24.08
N GLU A 177 -26.22 10.05 23.80
CA GLU A 177 -26.51 8.77 24.45
C GLU A 177 -25.51 7.69 24.02
N LEU A 178 -25.20 7.63 22.73
CA LEU A 178 -24.23 6.69 22.15
C LEU A 178 -22.81 6.95 22.69
N LEU A 179 -22.38 8.21 22.79
CA LEU A 179 -21.08 8.56 23.36
C LEU A 179 -20.99 8.23 24.86
N ARG A 180 -22.07 8.42 25.64
CA ARG A 180 -22.11 7.97 27.05
C ARG A 180 -21.92 6.45 27.15
N LYS A 181 -22.69 5.68 26.37
CA LYS A 181 -22.57 4.20 26.30
C LYS A 181 -21.16 3.76 25.86
N HIS A 182 -20.55 4.47 24.92
CA HIS A 182 -19.19 4.21 24.45
C HIS A 182 -18.14 4.47 25.55
N VAL A 183 -18.21 5.60 26.27
CA VAL A 183 -17.30 5.91 27.38
C VAL A 183 -17.44 4.90 28.51
N GLU A 184 -18.67 4.46 28.82
CA GLU A 184 -18.94 3.39 29.80
C GLU A 184 -18.33 2.05 29.37
N ALA A 185 -18.53 1.64 28.12
CA ALA A 185 -17.99 0.38 27.58
C ALA A 185 -16.45 0.37 27.43
N THR A 186 -15.82 1.53 27.25
CA THR A 186 -14.36 1.67 27.11
C THR A 186 -13.64 2.05 28.40
N GLY A 187 -14.37 2.45 29.45
CA GLY A 187 -13.81 3.07 30.64
C GLY A 187 -13.04 4.36 30.35
N GLY A 188 -13.40 5.08 29.27
CA GLY A 188 -12.70 6.28 28.80
C GLY A 188 -11.31 6.06 28.22
N LYS A 189 -10.90 4.80 27.96
CA LYS A 189 -9.58 4.46 27.39
C LYS A 189 -9.56 4.61 25.87
N VAL A 190 -8.41 4.99 25.34
CA VAL A 190 -8.14 4.95 23.88
C VAL A 190 -8.20 3.49 23.41
N ILE A 191 -9.02 3.19 22.40
CA ILE A 191 -9.09 1.87 21.77
C ILE A 191 -8.75 2.02 20.28
N THR A 192 -7.68 1.37 19.83
CA THR A 192 -7.29 1.30 18.41
C THR A 192 -7.37 -0.14 17.91
N ARG A 193 -7.16 -0.34 16.60
CA ARG A 193 -7.07 -1.66 15.99
C ARG A 193 -6.03 -1.64 14.87
N PHE A 194 -5.26 -2.72 14.73
CA PHE A 194 -4.53 -3.00 13.48
C PHE A 194 -5.29 -4.11 12.75
N PRO A 195 -5.85 -3.84 11.55
CA PRO A 195 -6.63 -4.82 10.81
C PRO A 195 -5.95 -5.28 9.50
N PRO A 196 -5.04 -6.28 9.57
CA PRO A 196 -4.44 -6.88 8.39
C PRO A 196 -5.34 -7.99 7.80
N GLU A 197 -5.33 -8.12 6.48
CA GLU A 197 -5.87 -9.30 5.80
C GLU A 197 -4.91 -10.50 6.00
N PRO A 198 -5.40 -11.70 6.36
CA PRO A 198 -4.57 -12.89 6.62
C PRO A 198 -4.21 -13.67 5.34
N ASN A 199 -4.04 -12.97 4.21
CA ASN A 199 -3.83 -13.53 2.87
C ASN A 199 -2.45 -13.20 2.26
N GLY A 200 -1.59 -12.48 2.98
CA GLY A 200 -0.32 -11.99 2.43
C GLY A 200 0.72 -11.63 3.49
N VAL A 201 1.92 -11.27 3.03
CA VAL A 201 3.06 -10.94 3.88
C VAL A 201 3.12 -9.44 4.18
N LEU A 202 3.32 -9.09 5.45
CA LEU A 202 3.48 -7.70 5.87
C LEU A 202 4.76 -7.07 5.31
N HIS A 203 4.63 -6.20 4.30
CA HIS A 203 5.72 -5.32 3.84
C HIS A 203 5.96 -4.12 4.78
N ILE A 204 7.08 -3.40 4.59
CA ILE A 204 7.50 -2.24 5.42
C ILE A 204 6.43 -1.14 5.62
N GLY A 205 5.51 -0.93 4.67
CA GLY A 205 4.38 0.00 4.85
C GLY A 205 3.50 -0.34 6.06
N HIS A 206 3.36 -1.62 6.41
CA HIS A 206 2.63 -2.07 7.60
C HIS A 206 3.34 -1.70 8.90
N ALA A 207 4.67 -1.55 8.91
CA ALA A 207 5.39 -1.08 10.09
C ALA A 207 4.92 0.32 10.51
N LYS A 208 4.56 1.20 9.55
CA LYS A 208 3.91 2.49 9.84
C LYS A 208 2.52 2.29 10.47
N ALA A 209 1.69 1.41 9.89
CA ALA A 209 0.35 1.14 10.41
C ALA A 209 0.36 0.53 11.83
N ILE A 210 1.27 -0.41 12.09
CA ILE A 210 1.49 -1.02 13.42
C ILE A 210 1.94 0.06 14.42
N ASN A 211 3.00 0.82 14.08
CA ASN A 211 3.52 1.86 14.98
C ASN A 211 2.50 2.97 15.24
N ILE A 212 1.64 3.35 14.28
CA ILE A 212 0.56 4.30 14.54
C ILE A 212 -0.49 3.70 15.47
N ASN A 213 -1.05 2.53 15.16
CA ASN A 213 -2.18 1.99 15.93
C ASN A 213 -1.77 1.53 17.34
N PHE A 214 -0.69 0.76 17.46
CA PHE A 214 -0.21 0.28 18.76
C PHE A 214 0.55 1.37 19.53
N GLY A 215 1.37 2.18 18.85
CA GLY A 215 2.09 3.28 19.48
C GLY A 215 1.15 4.36 20.03
N TYR A 216 0.07 4.72 19.32
CA TYR A 216 -0.94 5.66 19.84
C TYR A 216 -1.67 5.10 21.08
N ALA A 217 -2.11 3.84 21.05
CA ALA A 217 -2.70 3.21 22.22
C ALA A 217 -1.72 3.20 23.42
N LYS A 218 -0.48 2.74 23.21
CA LYS A 218 0.56 2.68 24.26
C LYS A 218 0.89 4.07 24.82
N ALA A 219 1.04 5.07 23.95
CA ALA A 219 1.35 6.45 24.33
C ALA A 219 0.30 7.08 25.26
N HIS A 220 -0.97 6.69 25.11
CA HIS A 220 -2.13 7.21 25.84
C HIS A 220 -2.74 6.23 26.85
N GLY A 221 -2.05 5.14 27.23
CA GLY A 221 -2.55 4.16 28.21
C GLY A 221 -3.79 3.36 27.76
N GLY A 222 -4.00 3.31 26.44
CA GLY A 222 -5.09 2.62 25.77
C GLY A 222 -4.78 1.15 25.43
N LEU A 223 -5.65 0.57 24.59
CA LEU A 223 -5.57 -0.81 24.11
C LEU A 223 -5.61 -0.85 22.59
N CYS A 224 -4.79 -1.68 21.96
CA CYS A 224 -4.85 -1.96 20.52
C CYS A 224 -5.23 -3.42 20.30
N ASN A 225 -6.31 -3.68 19.57
CA ASN A 225 -6.68 -5.03 19.14
C ASN A 225 -5.93 -5.38 17.83
N LEU A 226 -5.45 -6.62 17.70
CA LEU A 226 -5.15 -7.21 16.40
C LEU A 226 -6.46 -7.81 15.87
N ARG A 227 -6.98 -7.30 14.75
CA ARG A 227 -8.24 -7.77 14.19
C ARG A 227 -8.05 -8.22 12.75
N PHE A 228 -7.82 -9.52 12.55
CA PHE A 228 -7.71 -10.08 11.21
C PHE A 228 -8.96 -9.76 10.37
N ASP A 229 -8.76 -9.30 9.13
CA ASP A 229 -9.85 -9.01 8.21
C ASP A 229 -10.14 -10.22 7.33
N ASP A 230 -10.68 -11.25 7.97
CA ASP A 230 -11.03 -12.58 7.44
C ASP A 230 -12.43 -12.58 6.79
N THR A 231 -12.64 -11.65 5.87
CA THR A 231 -13.90 -11.51 5.13
C THR A 231 -13.92 -12.30 3.82
N ASN A 232 -12.81 -12.95 3.45
CA ASN A 232 -12.65 -13.65 2.17
C ASN A 232 -12.09 -15.07 2.38
N PRO A 233 -12.95 -16.08 2.55
CA PRO A 233 -12.55 -17.44 2.98
C PRO A 233 -11.67 -18.19 1.97
N GLU A 234 -11.53 -17.73 0.73
CA GLU A 234 -10.74 -18.41 -0.30
C GLU A 234 -9.23 -18.11 -0.23
N LYS A 235 -8.82 -17.07 0.52
CA LYS A 235 -7.44 -16.55 0.49
C LYS A 235 -6.67 -16.69 1.81
N GLU A 236 -7.22 -17.42 2.77
CA GLU A 236 -6.71 -17.45 4.15
C GLU A 236 -5.82 -18.66 4.40
N GLU A 237 -4.61 -18.44 4.94
CA GLU A 237 -3.72 -19.52 5.35
C GLU A 237 -3.17 -19.26 6.76
N GLU A 238 -3.22 -20.28 7.63
CA GLU A 238 -2.76 -20.21 9.04
C GLU A 238 -1.33 -19.66 9.19
N LYS A 239 -0.47 -19.89 8.18
CA LYS A 239 0.91 -19.37 8.12
C LYS A 239 0.96 -17.83 8.17
N PHE A 240 0.00 -17.14 7.57
CA PHE A 240 -0.04 -15.68 7.52
C PHE A 240 -0.51 -15.10 8.86
N PHE A 241 -1.51 -15.71 9.51
CA PHE A 241 -1.93 -15.30 10.87
C PHE A 241 -0.75 -15.28 11.84
N LYS A 242 0.01 -16.39 11.90
CA LYS A 242 1.22 -16.52 12.74
C LYS A 242 2.30 -15.51 12.36
N ALA A 243 2.63 -15.38 11.07
CA ALA A 243 3.64 -14.42 10.62
C ALA A 243 3.26 -12.95 10.91
N ILE A 244 1.97 -12.61 10.88
CA ILE A 244 1.46 -11.28 11.25
C ILE A 244 1.63 -11.03 12.76
N GLU A 245 1.25 -11.99 13.60
CA GLU A 245 1.39 -11.92 15.06
C GLU A 245 2.87 -11.82 15.48
N ASP A 246 3.73 -12.66 14.89
CA ASP A 246 5.18 -12.64 15.09
C ASP A 246 5.78 -11.27 14.76
N ILE A 247 5.36 -10.61 13.66
CA ILE A 247 5.85 -9.28 13.28
C ILE A 247 5.35 -8.19 14.23
N VAL A 248 4.11 -8.28 14.75
CA VAL A 248 3.61 -7.35 15.78
C VAL A 248 4.44 -7.46 17.06
N HIS A 249 4.74 -8.69 17.49
CA HIS A 249 5.61 -8.94 18.65
C HIS A 249 7.06 -8.54 18.43
N TRP A 250 7.62 -8.81 17.24
CA TRP A 250 8.98 -8.42 16.87
C TRP A 250 9.18 -6.90 16.87
N LEU A 251 8.15 -6.13 16.49
CA LEU A 251 8.13 -4.67 16.59
C LEU A 251 7.91 -4.14 18.02
N GLY A 252 7.86 -5.02 19.04
CA GLY A 252 7.78 -4.63 20.45
C GLY A 252 6.36 -4.32 20.95
N TYR A 253 5.33 -4.82 20.27
CA TYR A 253 3.93 -4.63 20.65
C TYR A 253 3.24 -5.94 21.04
N THR A 254 2.20 -5.84 21.86
CA THR A 254 1.35 -6.97 22.28
C THR A 254 -0.10 -6.59 22.04
N PRO A 255 -0.88 -7.38 21.26
CA PRO A 255 -2.32 -7.18 21.13
C PRO A 255 -3.03 -7.27 22.48
N ALA A 256 -3.93 -6.33 22.75
CA ALA A 256 -4.80 -6.40 23.93
C ALA A 256 -5.82 -7.55 23.79
N ARG A 257 -6.27 -7.78 22.55
CA ARG A 257 -7.05 -8.94 22.10
C ARG A 257 -6.66 -9.27 20.66
N ILE A 258 -6.69 -10.54 20.33
CA ILE A 258 -6.77 -11.02 18.95
C ILE A 258 -8.25 -11.29 18.67
N THR A 259 -8.74 -10.81 17.54
CA THR A 259 -10.15 -10.85 17.12
C THR A 259 -10.22 -11.02 15.61
N HIS A 260 -11.37 -11.42 15.11
CA HIS A 260 -11.63 -11.62 13.69
C HIS A 260 -12.80 -10.73 13.22
N SER A 261 -12.87 -10.43 11.93
CA SER A 261 -14.04 -9.81 11.33
C SER A 261 -15.20 -10.82 11.28
N SER A 262 -14.91 -12.11 11.06
CA SER A 262 -15.89 -13.22 11.07
C SER A 262 -16.63 -13.41 12.40
N ASP A 263 -15.98 -13.13 13.54
CA ASP A 263 -16.59 -13.09 14.89
C ASP A 263 -17.89 -12.26 14.93
N ASN A 264 -18.02 -11.30 14.01
CA ASN A 264 -19.10 -10.32 13.98
C ASN A 264 -20.11 -10.56 12.84
N PHE A 265 -19.97 -11.62 12.02
CA PHE A 265 -20.84 -11.83 10.85
C PHE A 265 -22.34 -11.85 11.18
N GLN A 266 -22.75 -12.46 12.30
CA GLN A 266 -24.15 -12.44 12.75
C GLN A 266 -24.65 -11.00 13.00
N GLN A 267 -23.85 -10.19 13.70
CA GLN A 267 -24.23 -8.80 13.99
C GLN A 267 -24.21 -7.92 12.74
N LEU A 268 -23.27 -8.15 11.82
CA LEU A 268 -23.19 -7.47 10.53
C LEU A 268 -24.40 -7.80 9.64
N TYR A 269 -24.83 -9.06 9.61
CA TYR A 269 -26.05 -9.49 8.92
C TYR A 269 -27.30 -8.82 9.51
N GLU A 270 -27.45 -8.79 10.84
CA GLU A 270 -28.55 -8.10 11.51
C GLU A 270 -28.60 -6.60 11.17
N TRP A 271 -27.44 -5.94 11.09
CA TRP A 271 -27.35 -4.54 10.67
C TRP A 271 -27.63 -4.35 9.18
N ALA A 272 -27.26 -5.29 8.30
CA ALA A 272 -27.64 -5.26 6.89
C ALA A 272 -29.16 -5.37 6.72
N VAL A 273 -29.81 -6.30 7.43
CA VAL A 273 -31.29 -6.43 7.48
C VAL A 273 -31.94 -5.15 8.01
N GLU A 274 -31.37 -4.52 9.02
CA GLU A 274 -31.86 -3.25 9.59
C GLU A 274 -31.65 -2.05 8.64
N LEU A 275 -30.62 -2.06 7.79
CA LEU A 275 -30.42 -1.07 6.73
C LEU A 275 -31.48 -1.23 5.63
N ILE A 276 -31.80 -2.46 5.22
CA ILE A 276 -32.87 -2.75 4.25
C ILE A 276 -34.22 -2.27 4.79
N LYS A 277 -34.57 -2.60 6.04
CA LYS A 277 -35.80 -2.14 6.72
C LYS A 277 -35.93 -0.61 6.82
N LYS A 278 -34.83 0.12 6.74
CA LYS A 278 -34.80 1.59 6.75
C LYS A 278 -34.75 2.23 5.36
N GLY A 279 -34.73 1.43 4.29
CA GLY A 279 -34.57 1.93 2.92
C GLY A 279 -33.17 2.45 2.60
N TYR A 280 -32.14 2.03 3.35
CA TYR A 280 -30.73 2.41 3.13
C TYR A 280 -29.90 1.32 2.42
N ALA A 281 -30.47 0.14 2.17
CA ALA A 281 -29.88 -0.94 1.40
C ALA A 281 -30.95 -1.68 0.59
N TYR A 282 -30.55 -2.30 -0.51
CA TYR A 282 -31.41 -3.06 -1.43
C TYR A 282 -30.60 -4.20 -2.06
N VAL A 283 -31.28 -5.26 -2.52
CA VAL A 283 -30.62 -6.35 -3.26
C VAL A 283 -30.52 -5.97 -4.75
N CYS A 284 -29.30 -5.97 -5.30
CA CYS A 284 -29.00 -5.63 -6.69
C CYS A 284 -28.73 -6.90 -7.53
N HIS A 285 -29.10 -6.88 -8.81
CA HIS A 285 -28.82 -7.94 -9.78
C HIS A 285 -28.10 -7.44 -11.05
N GLN A 286 -27.48 -6.24 -11.00
CA GLN A 286 -26.53 -5.81 -12.03
C GLN A 286 -25.34 -6.77 -12.06
N LYS A 287 -24.75 -6.99 -13.23
CA LYS A 287 -23.52 -7.77 -13.31
C LYS A 287 -22.32 -6.95 -12.88
N VAL A 288 -21.21 -7.63 -12.61
CA VAL A 288 -19.97 -7.00 -12.17
C VAL A 288 -19.43 -6.01 -13.20
N GLU A 289 -19.68 -6.27 -14.49
CA GLU A 289 -19.28 -5.40 -15.60
C GLU A 289 -20.13 -4.11 -15.66
N ASP A 290 -21.41 -4.17 -15.26
CA ASP A 290 -22.33 -3.02 -15.28
C ASP A 290 -22.08 -2.03 -14.12
N ILE A 291 -21.37 -2.47 -13.07
CA ILE A 291 -21.06 -1.70 -11.86
C ILE A 291 -19.58 -1.29 -11.73
N ARG A 292 -18.72 -1.77 -12.64
CA ARG A 292 -17.29 -1.39 -12.70
C ARG A 292 -17.06 -0.36 -13.79
N GLY A 293 -16.56 0.82 -13.43
CA GLY A 293 -16.13 1.83 -14.40
C GLY A 293 -16.29 3.26 -13.88
N PHE A 294 -16.12 4.23 -14.77
CA PHE A 294 -16.36 5.65 -14.48
C PHE A 294 -17.81 6.09 -14.75
N ASP A 295 -18.55 5.36 -15.58
CA ASP A 295 -19.94 5.64 -15.96
C ASP A 295 -20.88 4.54 -15.45
N VAL A 296 -20.91 4.39 -14.12
CA VAL A 296 -21.72 3.37 -13.43
C VAL A 296 -23.20 3.72 -13.55
N GLN A 297 -23.94 2.89 -14.28
CA GLN A 297 -25.38 3.07 -14.44
C GLN A 297 -26.10 2.82 -13.12
N LEU A 298 -27.08 3.69 -12.80
CA LEU A 298 -27.91 3.54 -11.61
C LEU A 298 -28.64 2.20 -11.64
N SER A 299 -28.61 1.48 -10.51
CA SER A 299 -29.24 0.16 -10.42
C SER A 299 -30.75 0.23 -10.65
N PRO A 300 -31.31 -0.55 -11.61
CA PRO A 300 -32.76 -0.70 -11.78
C PRO A 300 -33.47 -1.24 -10.53
N TRP A 301 -32.73 -1.89 -9.63
CA TRP A 301 -33.26 -2.51 -8.41
C TRP A 301 -33.18 -1.60 -7.18
N ARG A 302 -32.65 -0.37 -7.31
CA ARG A 302 -32.40 0.55 -6.21
C ARG A 302 -33.64 0.89 -5.38
N ASP A 303 -34.77 1.07 -6.06
CA ASP A 303 -36.02 1.54 -5.46
C ASP A 303 -37.06 0.40 -5.35
N ARG A 304 -36.59 -0.87 -5.32
CA ARG A 304 -37.46 -2.05 -5.16
C ARG A 304 -38.07 -2.13 -3.75
N PRO A 305 -39.20 -2.83 -3.55
CA PRO A 305 -39.83 -2.97 -2.23
C PRO A 305 -38.88 -3.56 -1.18
N ILE A 306 -39.06 -3.14 0.07
CA ILE A 306 -38.24 -3.58 1.22
C ILE A 306 -38.38 -5.09 1.41
N GLU A 307 -39.60 -5.61 1.31
CA GLU A 307 -39.95 -7.01 1.43
C GLU A 307 -39.23 -7.87 0.39
N GLU A 308 -39.04 -7.35 -0.83
CA GLU A 308 -38.38 -8.03 -1.94
C GLU A 308 -36.84 -8.03 -1.80
N SER A 309 -36.27 -7.13 -0.98
CA SER A 309 -34.85 -7.16 -0.60
C SER A 309 -34.58 -7.97 0.66
N LEU A 310 -35.63 -8.35 1.42
CA LEU A 310 -35.54 -9.21 2.60
C LEU A 310 -35.78 -10.70 2.29
N GLN A 311 -36.26 -11.01 1.08
CA GLN A 311 -36.55 -12.35 0.58
C GLN A 311 -35.32 -13.03 -0.03
#